data_AF-A0A2V5IUC2-F1
#
_entry.id   AF-A0A2V5IUC2-F1
#
_cell.length_a   1.000
_cell.length_b   1.000
_cell.length_c   1.000
_cell.angle_alpha   90.00
_cell.angle_beta   90.00
_cell.angle_gamma   90.00
#
_symmetry.space_group_name_H-M   'P 1'
#
loop_
_entity.id
_entity.type
_entity.pdbx_description
1 polymer ?
#
loop_
_entity_poly.entity_id
_entity_poly.type
_entity_poly.pdbx_seq_one_letter_code
_entity_poly.pdbx_strand_id
1 'polypeptide(L)'
;MHHEFEQGPIKITVGHEHGIGYFISVQDKRLAVQGEELPYSSLDEACYDVDSSGSGVYLAARTGNEGSGTQVSIEAMRRLWELYGVKGETIPLMELLELRLSDTV
;
A
#
# COMPACT_ATOMS: atom_id res chain seq x y z
N MET A 1 7.93 -6.45 -8.04
CA MET A 1 8.74 -5.20 -8.02
C MET A 1 7.93 -4.16 -7.26
N HIS A 2 8.57 -3.40 -6.38
CA HIS A 2 7.90 -2.34 -5.63
C HIS A 2 8.70 -1.03 -5.69
N HIS A 3 8.01 0.06 -5.45
CA HIS A 3 8.55 1.40 -5.31
C HIS A 3 8.09 1.99 -3.99
N GLU A 4 8.99 2.72 -3.34
CA GLU A 4 8.73 3.40 -2.09
C GLU A 4 8.89 4.91 -2.29
N PHE A 5 7.93 5.65 -1.77
CA PHE A 5 7.93 7.11 -1.78
C PHE A 5 7.85 7.61 -0.34
N GLU A 6 8.63 8.63 -0.04
CA GLU A 6 8.62 9.29 1.27
C GLU A 6 8.03 10.70 1.10
N GLN A 7 6.98 10.98 1.87
CA GLN A 7 6.33 12.29 1.95
C GLN A 7 6.33 12.74 3.42
N GLY A 8 7.50 13.18 3.88
CA GLY A 8 7.72 13.48 5.29
C GLY A 8 7.63 12.20 6.14
N PRO A 9 6.73 12.12 7.14
CA PRO A 9 6.55 10.90 7.94
C PRO A 9 5.75 9.82 7.22
N ILE A 10 5.15 10.12 6.07
CA ILE A 10 4.31 9.17 5.32
C ILE A 10 5.18 8.40 4.34
N LYS A 11 5.20 7.08 4.47
CA LYS A 11 5.77 6.16 3.49
C LYS A 11 4.67 5.51 2.67
N ILE A 12 4.80 5.59 1.36
CA ILE A 12 3.89 4.97 0.40
C ILE A 12 4.68 3.88 -0.33
N THR A 13 4.27 2.63 -0.19
CA THR A 13 4.83 1.52 -0.95
C THR A 13 3.79 1.05 -1.96
N VAL A 14 4.16 0.98 -3.23
CA VAL A 14 3.32 0.44 -4.31
C VAL A 14 4.08 -0.59 -5.11
N GLY A 15 3.36 -1.47 -5.78
CA GLY A 15 4.01 -2.42 -6.66
C GLY A 15 3.07 -3.48 -7.20
N HIS A 16 3.69 -4.52 -7.73
CA HIS A 16 3.01 -5.71 -8.19
C HIS A 16 3.81 -6.96 -7.80
N GLU A 17 3.09 -7.94 -7.27
CA GLU A 17 3.61 -9.23 -6.84
C GLU A 17 2.66 -10.37 -7.22
N HIS A 18 3.20 -11.58 -7.40
CA HIS A 18 2.39 -12.76 -7.68
C HIS A 18 1.42 -13.03 -6.51
N GLY A 19 0.18 -13.41 -6.82
CA GLY A 19 -0.85 -13.66 -5.80
C GLY A 19 -1.48 -12.38 -5.22
N ILE A 20 -0.66 -11.38 -4.86
CA ILE A 20 -1.10 -10.09 -4.31
C ILE A 20 -1.64 -9.16 -5.41
N GLY A 21 -1.14 -9.29 -6.63
CA GLY A 21 -1.46 -8.38 -7.73
C GLY A 21 -0.87 -6.99 -7.50
N TYR A 22 -1.56 -5.95 -7.98
CA TYR A 22 -1.20 -4.56 -7.71
C TYR A 22 -1.54 -4.21 -6.28
N PHE A 23 -0.69 -3.44 -5.61
CA PHE A 23 -0.94 -3.05 -4.24
C PHE A 23 -0.47 -1.63 -3.93
N ILE A 24 -1.03 -1.10 -2.85
CA ILE A 24 -0.59 0.10 -2.16
C ILE A 24 -0.63 -0.14 -0.66
N SER A 25 0.41 0.33 0.04
CA SER A 25 0.47 0.43 1.49
C SER A 25 0.89 1.85 1.84
N VAL A 26 0.13 2.50 2.71
CA VAL A 26 0.41 3.85 3.20
C VAL A 26 0.59 3.79 4.71
N GLN A 27 1.80 4.12 5.12
CA GLN A 27 2.27 4.05 6.49
C GLN A 27 2.55 5.46 7.00
N ASP A 28 2.02 5.81 8.18
CA ASP A 28 2.53 6.94 8.94
C ASP A 28 3.57 6.43 9.94
N LYS A 29 4.85 6.72 9.69
CA LYS A 29 5.95 6.23 10.52
C LYS A 29 5.90 6.75 11.96
N ARG A 30 5.14 7.81 12.23
CA ARG A 30 4.93 8.34 13.60
C ARG A 30 4.05 7.42 14.44
N LEU A 31 3.24 6.58 13.79
CA LEU A 31 2.37 5.60 14.43
C LEU A 31 3.03 4.22 14.56
N ALA A 32 4.26 4.07 14.09
CA ALA A 32 4.99 2.82 14.23
C ALA A 32 5.40 2.63 15.70
N VAL A 33 4.90 1.57 16.32
CA VAL A 33 5.25 1.22 17.70
C VAL A 33 6.69 0.70 17.73
N GLN A 34 7.54 1.34 18.52
CA GLN A 34 8.91 0.90 18.73
C GLN A 34 8.90 -0.11 19.90
N GLY A 35 8.94 -1.40 19.57
CA GLY A 35 8.72 -2.51 20.50
C GLY A 35 9.71 -2.66 21.67
N GLU A 36 10.51 -1.65 22.00
CA GLU A 36 11.51 -1.70 23.08
C GLU A 36 11.26 -0.71 24.23
N GLU A 37 10.33 0.24 24.11
CA GLU A 37 10.05 1.21 25.18
C GLU A 37 8.90 0.74 26.08
N LEU A 38 9.24 0.09 27.19
CA LEU A 38 8.29 -0.13 28.30
C LEU A 38 8.15 1.16 29.15
N PRO A 39 6.97 1.45 29.71
CA PRO A 39 5.75 0.63 29.67
C PRO A 39 4.89 0.89 28.43
N TYR A 40 4.30 -0.19 27.91
CA TYR A 40 3.25 -0.16 26.90
C TYR A 40 2.17 0.87 27.28
N SER A 41 1.97 1.84 26.42
CA SER A 41 1.17 3.02 26.70
C SER A 41 -0.19 2.96 25.99
N SER A 42 -1.15 3.77 26.44
CA SER A 42 -2.41 3.95 25.73
C SER A 42 -2.24 4.53 24.32
N LEU A 43 -1.09 5.16 24.03
CA LEU A 43 -0.72 5.57 22.69
C LEU A 43 -0.39 4.36 21.81
N ASP A 44 0.33 3.39 22.36
CA ASP A 44 0.65 2.14 21.63
C ASP A 44 -0.63 1.38 21.32
N GLU A 45 -1.56 1.26 22.27
CA GLU A 45 -2.90 0.69 22.04
C GLU A 45 -3.61 1.36 20.86
N ALA A 46 -3.64 2.70 20.84
CA ALA A 46 -4.25 3.46 19.75
C ALA A 46 -3.53 3.25 18.40
N CYS A 47 -2.21 3.04 18.39
CA CYS A 47 -1.46 2.70 17.18
C CYS A 47 -1.77 1.28 16.68
N TYR A 48 -1.95 0.32 17.58
CA TYR A 48 -2.35 -1.05 17.23
C TYR A 48 -3.79 -1.15 16.70
N ASP A 49 -4.67 -0.22 17.08
CA ASP A 49 -6.02 -0.09 16.49
C ASP A 49 -5.99 0.36 15.03
N VAL A 50 -4.94 1.09 14.62
CA VAL A 50 -4.72 1.49 13.22
C VAL A 50 -4.22 0.30 12.40
N ASP A 51 -3.24 -0.42 12.93
CA ASP A 51 -2.68 -1.61 12.30
C ASP A 51 -2.22 -2.60 13.37
N SER A 52 -2.73 -3.83 13.30
CA SER A 52 -2.41 -4.90 14.24
C SER A 52 -0.91 -5.28 14.29
N SER A 53 -0.14 -4.98 13.24
CA SER A 53 1.31 -5.20 13.27
C SER A 53 2.07 -4.12 14.05
N GLY A 54 1.40 -3.01 14.39
CA GLY A 54 2.01 -1.83 15.00
C GLY A 54 2.88 -1.04 14.04
N SER A 55 2.78 -1.29 12.73
CA SER A 55 3.59 -0.59 11.72
C SER A 55 3.04 0.80 11.41
N GLY A 56 1.82 1.15 11.83
CA GLY A 56 1.20 2.44 11.49
C GLY A 56 0.65 2.51 10.06
N VAL A 57 0.29 1.35 9.49
CA VAL A 57 -0.35 1.26 8.16
C VAL A 57 -1.82 1.58 8.28
N TYR A 58 -2.25 2.77 7.84
CA TYR A 58 -3.67 3.14 7.89
C TYR A 58 -4.42 2.87 6.57
N LEU A 59 -3.70 2.56 5.49
CA LEU A 59 -4.29 2.10 4.24
C LEU A 59 -3.44 0.98 3.62
N ALA A 60 -4.07 -0.17 3.39
CA ALA A 60 -3.51 -1.25 2.59
C ALA A 60 -4.58 -1.76 1.62
N ALA A 61 -4.24 -1.83 0.33
CA ALA A 61 -5.13 -2.35 -0.70
C ALA A 61 -4.37 -3.19 -1.72
N ARG A 62 -5.06 -4.16 -2.31
CA ARG A 62 -4.52 -5.11 -3.29
C ARG A 62 -5.54 -5.53 -4.33
N THR A 63 -5.11 -6.01 -5.50
CA THR A 63 -6.04 -6.51 -6.54
C THR A 63 -6.16 -8.04 -6.57
N GLY A 64 -5.09 -8.73 -6.19
CA GLY A 64 -5.04 -10.20 -6.14
C GLY A 64 -5.70 -10.75 -4.88
N ASN A 65 -5.65 -12.08 -4.71
CA ASN A 65 -6.36 -12.80 -3.64
C ASN A 65 -5.49 -13.07 -2.41
N GLU A 66 -4.19 -12.85 -2.50
CA GLU A 66 -3.23 -13.10 -1.42
C GLU A 66 -2.78 -11.79 -0.76
N GLY A 67 -2.35 -11.86 0.51
CA GLY A 67 -1.85 -10.71 1.25
C GLY A 67 -2.90 -9.97 2.08
N SER A 68 -2.45 -8.96 2.82
CA SER A 68 -3.25 -8.17 3.77
C SER A 68 -3.88 -6.93 3.13
N GLY A 69 -4.90 -6.37 3.78
CA GLY A 69 -5.59 -5.17 3.33
C GLY A 69 -6.83 -5.47 2.48
N THR A 70 -7.40 -4.42 1.90
CA THR A 70 -8.67 -4.49 1.17
C THR A 70 -8.45 -4.93 -0.27
N GLN A 71 -9.20 -5.94 -0.71
CA GLN A 71 -9.21 -6.31 -2.12
C GLN A 71 -10.03 -5.30 -2.94
N VAL A 72 -9.44 -4.75 -4.01
CA VAL A 72 -10.05 -3.74 -4.87
C VAL A 72 -9.88 -4.08 -6.35
N SER A 73 -10.67 -3.46 -7.21
CA SER A 73 -10.50 -3.59 -8.67
C SER A 73 -9.24 -2.87 -9.16
N ILE A 74 -8.78 -3.21 -10.37
CA ILE A 74 -7.66 -2.52 -11.02
C ILE A 74 -7.97 -1.02 -11.21
N GLU A 75 -9.21 -0.68 -11.59
CA GLU A 75 -9.63 0.71 -11.74
C GLU A 75 -9.54 1.50 -10.43
N ALA A 76 -9.99 0.90 -9.32
CA ALA A 76 -9.87 1.52 -8.00
C ALA A 76 -8.39 1.66 -7.58
N MET A 77 -7.55 0.66 -7.87
CA MET A 77 -6.12 0.73 -7.60
C MET A 77 -5.43 1.85 -8.37
N ARG A 78 -5.74 2.01 -9.66
CA ARG A 78 -5.24 3.14 -10.48
C ARG A 78 -5.57 4.47 -9.82
N ARG A 79 -6.83 4.66 -9.42
CA ARG A 79 -7.27 5.89 -8.74
C ARG A 79 -6.58 6.09 -7.39
N LEU A 80 -6.34 5.02 -6.62
CA LEU A 80 -5.60 5.11 -5.36
C LEU A 80 -4.16 5.57 -5.60
N TRP A 81 -3.45 4.98 -6.55
CA TRP A 81 -2.09 5.37 -6.89
C TRP A 81 -2.01 6.84 -7.32
N GLU A 82 -2.94 7.32 -8.14
CA GLU A 82 -3.06 8.73 -8.53
C GLU A 82 -3.28 9.65 -7.33
N LEU A 83 -4.19 9.30 -6.41
CA LEU A 83 -4.47 10.09 -5.21
C LEU A 83 -3.26 10.25 -4.30
N TYR A 84 -2.40 9.24 -4.23
CA TYR A 84 -1.16 9.27 -3.44
C TYR A 84 0.04 9.81 -4.21
N GLY A 85 -0.17 10.34 -5.42
CA GLY A 85 0.87 11.02 -6.19
C GLY A 85 1.89 10.08 -6.84
N VAL A 86 1.56 8.80 -6.99
CA VAL A 86 2.36 7.84 -7.77
C VAL A 86 2.28 8.26 -9.24
N LYS A 87 3.33 8.90 -9.74
CA LYS A 87 3.37 9.47 -11.09
C LYS A 87 3.44 8.37 -12.16
N GLY A 88 2.97 8.74 -13.37
CA GLY A 88 3.08 8.03 -14.65
C GLY A 88 4.31 7.16 -14.86
N GLU A 89 5.47 7.57 -14.38
CA GLU A 89 6.72 6.86 -14.64
C GLU A 89 6.86 5.55 -13.84
N THR A 90 6.00 5.32 -12.85
CA THR A 90 5.83 4.03 -12.14
C THR A 90 4.73 3.16 -12.77
N ILE A 91 4.02 3.70 -13.76
CA ILE A 91 2.94 3.10 -14.58
C ILE A 91 3.44 2.18 -15.73
N PRO A 92 4.74 1.91 -16.02
CA PRO A 92 5.11 0.94 -17.07
C PRO A 92 4.43 -0.44 -16.91
N LEU A 93 3.97 -0.78 -15.70
CA LEU A 93 3.18 -1.98 -15.45
C LEU A 93 1.69 -1.90 -15.84
N MET A 94 1.05 -0.74 -15.73
CA MET A 94 -0.37 -0.59 -16.14
C MET A 94 -0.49 -0.41 -17.66
N GLU A 95 0.48 0.21 -18.33
CA GLU A 95 0.52 0.26 -19.80
C GLU A 95 0.66 -1.15 -20.42
N LEU A 96 1.41 -2.05 -19.76
CA LEU A 96 1.49 -3.48 -20.13
C LEU A 96 0.15 -4.23 -19.95
N LEU A 97 -0.72 -3.78 -19.03
CA LEU A 97 -2.05 -4.36 -18.84
C LEU A 97 -3.05 -3.89 -19.91
N GLU A 98 -3.01 -2.61 -20.29
CA GLU A 98 -3.86 -2.12 -21.38
C GLU A 98 -3.56 -2.87 -22.69
N LEU A 99 -2.28 -3.14 -22.98
CA LEU A 99 -1.85 -3.97 -24.11
C LEU A 99 -2.40 -5.42 -24.05
N ARG A 100 -2.32 -6.06 -22.88
CA ARG A 100 -2.82 -7.44 -22.67
C ARG A 100 -4.34 -7.56 -22.79
N LEU A 101 -5.07 -6.52 -22.38
CA LEU A 101 -6.53 -6.48 -22.46
C LEU A 101 -7.02 -6.11 -23.88
N SER A 102 -6.21 -5.41 -24.67
CA SER A 102 -6.51 -5.14 -26.10
C SER A 102 -6.22 -6.32 -27.03
N ASP A 103 -5.35 -7.26 -26.63
CA ASP A 103 -5.00 -8.47 -27.42
C ASP A 103 -6.04 -9.60 -27.32
N THR A 104 -7.13 -9.39 -26.57
CA THR A 104 -8.20 -10.40 -26.33
C THR A 104 -9.53 -10.07 -27.03
N VAL A 105 -9.52 -9.18 -28.03
CA VAL A 105 -10.65 -8.91 -28.93
C VAL A 105 -10.39 -9.46 -30.33
#